data_AF-A0A379W7F2-F1
#
_entry.id   AF-A0A379W7F2-F1
#
_cell.length_a   1.000
_cell.length_b   1.000
_cell.length_c   1.000
_cell.angle_alpha   90.00
_cell.angle_beta   90.00
_cell.angle_gamma   90.00
#
_symmetry.space_group_name_H-M   'P 1'
#
loop_
_entity.id
_entity.type
_entity.pdbx_description
1 polymer ?
#
loop_
_entity_poly.entity_id
_entity_poly.type
_entity_poly.pdbx_seq_one_letter_code
_entity_poly.pdbx_strand_id
1 'polypeptide(L)'
;METQPGVRCQQVTRPVASVGLYIPGGSAPLFSTVLMLATPARIAGCQNVVLCSPPPIADEILYAAQLCGVQEIFNVGGAQAIAALAFAASPYRKWIKFLAPATPL
;
A
#
# COMPACT_ATOMS: atom_id res chain seq x y z
N MET A 1 6.80 29.57 -8.04
CA MET A 1 7.64 30.20 -9.06
C MET A 1 6.75 31.11 -9.89
N GLU A 2 7.14 32.37 -10.05
CA GLU A 2 6.48 33.25 -11.01
C GLU A 2 7.17 33.05 -12.36
N THR A 3 6.44 32.52 -13.36
CA THR A 3 7.02 32.15 -14.65
C THR A 3 7.15 33.34 -15.60
N GLN A 4 6.25 34.31 -15.45
CA GLN A 4 6.26 35.63 -16.07
C GLN A 4 5.44 36.58 -15.17
N PRO A 5 5.58 37.90 -15.31
CA PRO A 5 4.87 38.86 -14.46
C PRO A 5 3.37 38.58 -14.38
N GLY A 6 2.86 38.36 -13.16
CA GLY A 6 1.46 38.05 -12.87
C GLY A 6 1.09 36.55 -12.88
N VAL A 7 1.99 35.65 -13.27
CA VAL A 7 1.70 34.20 -13.37
C VAL A 7 2.45 33.43 -12.28
N ARG A 8 1.79 33.25 -11.13
CA ARG A 8 2.34 32.51 -9.98
C ARG A 8 1.93 31.03 -10.03
N CYS A 9 2.90 30.17 -10.30
CA CYS A 9 2.74 28.72 -10.23
C CYS A 9 3.23 28.18 -8.88
N GLN A 10 2.50 27.24 -8.30
CA GLN A 10 2.91 26.49 -7.11
C GLN A 10 2.69 25.00 -7.34
N GLN A 11 3.58 24.18 -6.79
CA GLN A 11 3.39 22.75 -6.69
C GLN A 11 3.13 22.41 -5.23
N VAL A 12 2.03 21.71 -4.98
CA VAL A 12 1.63 21.25 -3.65
C VAL A 12 1.54 19.74 -3.65
N THR A 13 2.07 19.10 -2.60
CA THR A 13 1.97 17.65 -2.43
C THR A 13 0.85 17.32 -1.44
N ARG A 14 0.05 16.32 -1.80
CA ARG A 14 -0.99 15.74 -0.94
C ARG A 14 -0.85 14.22 -0.95
N PRO A 15 -0.94 13.55 0.21
CA PRO A 15 -0.90 12.10 0.24
C PRO A 15 -2.11 11.50 -0.44
N VAL A 16 -1.93 10.27 -0.89
CA VAL A 16 -3.05 9.42 -1.28
C VAL A 16 -3.80 9.04 0.00
N ALA A 17 -5.12 9.21 0.02
CA ALA A 17 -5.92 8.94 1.21
C ALA A 17 -5.87 7.46 1.64
N SER A 18 -5.90 6.55 0.67
CA SER A 18 -6.03 5.11 0.91
C SER A 18 -5.11 4.32 -0.04
N VAL A 19 -4.22 3.52 0.54
CA VAL A 19 -3.25 2.68 -0.18
C VAL A 19 -3.36 1.20 0.20
N GLY A 20 -3.32 0.34 -0.81
CA GLY A 20 -3.24 -1.11 -0.65
C GLY A 20 -1.83 -1.63 -0.97
N LEU A 21 -1.31 -2.49 -0.12
CA LEU A 21 0.00 -3.12 -0.25
C LEU A 21 -0.21 -4.62 -0.51
N TYR A 22 0.45 -5.18 -1.52
CA TYR A 22 0.45 -6.62 -1.74
C TYR A 22 1.84 -7.18 -1.48
N ILE A 23 1.90 -8.19 -0.60
CA ILE A 23 3.12 -8.90 -0.27
C ILE A 23 3.00 -10.32 -0.81
N PRO A 24 3.79 -10.69 -1.83
CA PRO A 24 3.77 -12.04 -2.35
C PRO A 24 4.21 -13.02 -1.26
N GLY A 25 3.51 -14.13 -1.19
CA GLY A 25 3.90 -15.29 -0.39
C GLY A 25 4.85 -16.20 -1.18
N GLY A 26 5.30 -17.27 -0.54
CA GLY A 26 6.21 -18.26 -1.11
C GLY A 26 7.07 -18.91 -0.04
N SER A 27 8.11 -19.64 -0.45
CA SER A 27 9.01 -20.35 0.47
C SER A 27 9.83 -19.43 1.38
N ALA A 28 9.98 -18.15 1.00
CA ALA A 28 10.70 -17.14 1.77
C ALA A 28 9.79 -15.94 2.04
N PRO A 29 9.60 -15.53 3.32
CA PRO A 29 8.79 -14.38 3.65
C PRO A 29 9.49 -13.09 3.26
N LEU A 30 8.91 -12.33 2.33
CA LEU A 30 9.44 -11.06 1.84
C LEU A 30 9.01 -9.89 2.74
N PHE A 31 9.32 -9.97 4.03
CA PHE A 31 9.00 -8.92 5.01
C PHE A 31 9.69 -7.58 4.69
N SER A 32 10.81 -7.59 3.96
CA SER A 32 11.50 -6.39 3.50
C SER A 32 10.62 -5.53 2.57
N THR A 33 9.77 -6.16 1.76
CA THR A 33 8.80 -5.46 0.91
C THR A 33 7.78 -4.69 1.75
N VAL A 34 7.39 -5.21 2.92
CA VAL A 34 6.52 -4.49 3.85
C VAL A 34 7.18 -3.19 4.27
N LEU A 35 8.44 -3.24 4.68
CA LEU A 35 9.19 -2.06 5.10
C LEU A 35 9.32 -1.03 3.95
N MET A 36 9.62 -1.50 2.73
CA MET A 36 9.77 -0.65 1.55
C MET A 36 8.48 0.03 1.13
N LEU A 37 7.32 -0.57 1.38
CA LEU A 37 6.02 -0.03 0.95
C LEU A 37 5.30 0.75 2.05
N ALA A 38 5.25 0.21 3.27
CA ALA A 38 4.48 0.78 4.36
C ALA A 38 5.18 2.00 4.99
N THR A 39 6.51 2.01 5.08
CA THR A 39 7.28 3.14 5.63
C THR A 39 7.05 4.45 4.84
N PRO A 40 7.20 4.49 3.50
CA PRO A 40 6.92 5.72 2.76
C PRO A 40 5.44 6.10 2.77
N ALA A 41 4.51 5.12 2.82
CA ALA A 41 3.09 5.42 2.99
C ALA A 41 2.79 6.13 4.33
N ARG A 42 3.46 5.69 5.40
CA ARG A 42 3.38 6.33 6.72
C ARG A 42 3.97 7.74 6.69
N ILE A 43 5.17 7.91 6.11
CA ILE A 43 5.84 9.21 6.00
C ILE A 43 5.03 10.20 5.16
N ALA A 44 4.39 9.72 4.08
CA ALA A 44 3.53 10.54 3.24
C ALA A 44 2.28 11.04 3.98
N GLY A 45 1.83 10.32 5.03
CA GLY A 45 0.59 10.62 5.74
C GLY A 45 -0.64 10.01 5.07
N CYS A 46 -0.50 8.83 4.43
CA CYS A 46 -1.64 8.08 3.93
C CYS A 46 -2.54 7.68 5.10
N GLN A 47 -3.84 8.00 5.04
CA GLN A 47 -4.75 7.78 6.16
C GLN A 47 -5.08 6.29 6.33
N ASN A 48 -5.32 5.59 5.22
CA ASN A 48 -5.65 4.18 5.23
C ASN A 48 -4.55 3.38 4.55
N VAL A 49 -3.87 2.51 5.29
CA VAL A 49 -2.82 1.61 4.78
C VAL A 49 -3.21 0.18 5.10
N VAL A 50 -3.42 -0.64 4.07
CA VAL A 50 -3.83 -2.05 4.22
C VAL A 50 -2.91 -2.98 3.46
N LEU A 51 -2.82 -4.23 3.90
CA LEU A 51 -1.91 -5.22 3.35
C LEU A 51 -2.66 -6.50 2.99
N CYS A 52 -2.38 -7.06 1.83
CA CYS A 52 -2.83 -8.38 1.40
C CYS A 52 -1.63 -9.31 1.22
N SER A 53 -1.75 -10.55 1.69
CA SER A 53 -0.75 -11.59 1.44
C SER A 53 -1.41 -12.97 1.38
N PRO A 54 -0.92 -13.91 0.54
CA PRO A 54 -1.43 -15.27 0.51
C PRO A 54 -1.32 -15.96 1.88
N PRO A 55 -2.38 -16.63 2.37
CA PRO A 55 -2.30 -17.39 3.61
C PRO A 55 -1.51 -18.72 3.43
N PRO A 56 -0.84 -19.23 4.47
CA PRO A 56 -0.64 -18.60 5.77
C PRO A 56 0.38 -17.45 5.71
N ILE A 57 0.07 -16.33 6.37
CA ILE A 57 0.97 -15.16 6.42
C ILE A 57 2.05 -15.44 7.46
N ALA A 58 3.31 -15.24 7.08
CA ALA A 58 4.45 -15.41 7.97
C ALA A 58 4.50 -14.36 9.09
N ASP A 59 4.98 -14.75 10.27
CA ASP A 59 5.03 -13.89 11.45
C ASP A 59 5.88 -12.63 11.23
N GLU A 60 6.94 -12.72 10.43
CA GLU A 60 7.80 -11.58 10.09
C GLU A 60 7.05 -10.52 9.28
N ILE A 61 6.10 -10.93 8.44
CA ILE A 61 5.26 -10.02 7.65
C ILE A 61 4.27 -9.32 8.58
N LEU A 62 3.65 -10.05 9.51
CA LEU A 62 2.73 -9.49 10.50
C LEU A 62 3.45 -8.49 11.41
N TYR A 63 4.64 -8.86 11.90
CA TYR A 63 5.46 -7.98 12.73
C TYR A 63 5.89 -6.72 11.99
N ALA A 64 6.39 -6.84 10.75
CA ALA A 64 6.77 -5.69 9.94
C ALA A 64 5.57 -4.77 9.64
N ALA A 65 4.40 -5.35 9.38
CA ALA A 65 3.17 -4.59 9.12
C ALA A 65 2.75 -3.78 10.35
N GLN A 66 2.77 -4.40 11.53
CA GLN A 66 2.49 -3.72 12.79
C GLN A 66 3.51 -2.60 13.06
N LEU A 67 4.80 -2.87 12.88
CA LEU A 67 5.88 -1.89 13.08
C LEU A 67 5.72 -0.66 12.18
N CYS A 68 5.28 -0.87 10.94
CA CYS A 68 5.09 0.21 9.97
C CYS A 68 3.71 0.90 10.05
N GLY A 69 2.82 0.48 10.95
CA GLY A 69 1.50 1.10 11.14
C GLY A 69 0.48 0.75 10.05
N VAL A 70 0.58 -0.44 9.46
CA VAL A 70 -0.48 -1.01 8.63
C VAL A 70 -1.70 -1.27 9.51
N GLN A 71 -2.89 -0.89 9.06
CA GLN A 71 -4.10 -0.90 9.88
C GLN A 71 -4.89 -2.20 9.74
N GLU A 72 -4.93 -2.77 8.54
CA GLU A 72 -5.65 -4.02 8.27
C GLU A 72 -4.81 -4.94 7.39
N ILE A 73 -4.92 -6.24 7.66
CA ILE A 73 -4.22 -7.30 6.95
C ILE A 73 -5.27 -8.31 6.47
N PHE A 74 -5.23 -8.63 5.18
CA PHE A 74 -6.14 -9.57 4.54
C PHE A 74 -5.40 -10.83 4.09
N ASN A 75 -5.97 -11.99 4.43
CA ASN A 75 -5.50 -13.31 4.04
C ASN A 75 -5.93 -13.63 2.60
N VAL A 76 -5.41 -12.87 1.63
CA VAL A 76 -5.72 -13.03 0.22
C VAL A 76 -4.48 -12.83 -0.63
N GLY A 77 -4.25 -13.78 -1.54
CA GLY A 77 -3.12 -13.79 -2.48
C GLY A 77 -3.52 -13.51 -3.93
N GLY A 78 -2.53 -13.39 -4.82
CA GLY A 78 -2.74 -13.46 -6.28
C GLY A 78 -3.62 -12.36 -6.88
N ALA A 79 -4.20 -12.64 -8.04
CA ALA A 79 -5.04 -11.68 -8.78
C ALA A 79 -6.28 -11.24 -7.98
N GLN A 80 -6.85 -12.15 -7.18
CA GLN A 80 -7.99 -11.86 -6.32
C GLN A 80 -7.65 -10.86 -5.20
N ALA A 81 -6.41 -10.82 -4.71
CA ALA A 81 -5.97 -9.77 -3.78
C ALA A 81 -5.98 -8.39 -4.43
N ILE A 82 -5.53 -8.32 -5.69
CA ILE A 82 -5.54 -7.08 -6.46
C ILE A 82 -6.97 -6.64 -6.76
N ALA A 83 -7.82 -7.58 -7.15
CA ALA A 83 -9.25 -7.33 -7.36
C ALA A 83 -9.93 -6.85 -6.06
N ALA A 84 -9.60 -7.44 -4.92
CA ALA A 84 -10.12 -7.00 -3.62
C ALA A 84 -9.67 -5.58 -3.28
N LEU A 85 -8.39 -5.25 -3.48
CA LEU A 85 -7.89 -3.89 -3.25
C LEU A 85 -8.48 -2.88 -4.23
N ALA A 86 -8.76 -3.26 -5.47
CA ALA A 86 -9.34 -2.37 -6.48
C ALA A 86 -10.85 -2.17 -6.32
N PHE A 87 -11.59 -3.24 -6.02
CA PHE A 87 -13.05 -3.28 -6.10
C PHE A 87 -13.78 -3.56 -4.78
N ALA A 88 -13.17 -4.30 -3.84
CA ALA A 88 -13.83 -4.71 -2.59
C ALA A 88 -13.79 -3.64 -1.48
N ALA A 89 -13.53 -2.39 -1.85
CA ALA A 89 -13.80 -1.25 -1.02
C ALA A 89 -15.29 -1.21 -0.65
N SER A 90 -15.60 -1.44 0.64
CA SER A 90 -16.83 -0.95 1.28
C SER A 90 -17.15 0.47 0.78
N PRO A 91 -18.42 0.93 0.70
CA PRO A 91 -18.77 2.27 0.22
C PRO A 91 -17.98 3.42 0.89
N TYR A 92 -17.33 3.17 2.02
CA TYR A 92 -16.52 4.10 2.79
C TYR A 92 -15.00 4.05 2.52
N ARG A 93 -14.48 3.12 1.70
CA ARG A 93 -13.03 2.87 1.62
C ARG A 93 -12.51 2.48 0.23
N LYS A 94 -12.75 3.33 -0.77
CA LYS A 94 -12.09 3.17 -2.09
C LYS A 94 -10.58 3.35 -1.95
N TRP A 95 -9.82 2.31 -2.26
CA TRP A 95 -8.35 2.35 -2.32
C TRP A 95 -7.94 2.97 -3.65
N ILE A 96 -7.15 4.05 -3.61
CA ILE A 96 -6.87 4.88 -4.79
C ILE A 96 -5.55 4.48 -5.43
N LYS A 97 -4.63 3.87 -4.66
CA LYS A 97 -3.33 3.44 -5.17
C LYS A 97 -2.91 2.12 -4.56
N PHE A 98 -2.41 1.26 -5.42
CA PHE A 98 -1.98 -0.09 -5.07
C PHE A 98 -0.50 -0.29 -5.42
N LEU A 99 0.24 -0.97 -4.54
CA LEU A 99 1.65 -1.30 -4.73
C LEU A 99 1.87 -2.82 -4.58
N ALA A 100 2.32 -3.47 -5.65
CA ALA A 100 2.77 -4.87 -5.67
C ALA A 100 4.17 -4.99 -6.26
N PRO A 101 4.99 -5.92 -5.76
CA PRO A 101 6.01 -6.57 -6.57
C PRO A 101 5.35 -7.37 -7.71
N ALA A 102 5.86 -7.23 -8.92
CA ALA A 102 5.42 -8.05 -10.05
C ALA A 102 6.25 -9.32 -10.14
N THR A 103 5.62 -10.48 -9.95
CA THR A 103 6.12 -11.76 -10.48
C THR A 103 5.35 -12.04 -11.77
N PRO A 104 6.01 -12.23 -12.93
CA PRO A 104 5.36 -12.88 -14.04
C PRO A 104 5.06 -14.33 -13.59
N LEU A 105 3.89 -14.83 -13.99
CA LEU A 105 3.54 -16.25 -13.85
C LEU A 105 4.67 -17.15 -14.37
#